data_AF-A0AA88LUK9-F1
#
_entry.id   AF-A0AA88LUK9-F1
#
_cell.length_a   1.000
_cell.length_b   1.000
_cell.length_c   1.000
_cell.angle_alpha   90.00
_cell.angle_beta   90.00
_cell.angle_gamma   90.00
#
_symmetry.space_group_name_H-M   'P 1'
#
loop_
_entity.id
_entity.type
_entity.pdbx_description
1 polymer ?
#
loop_
_entity_poly.entity_id
_entity_poly.type
_entity_poly.pdbx_seq_one_letter_code
_entity_poly.pdbx_strand_id
1 'polypeptide(L)'
;MGPEREKGGFQSGRQAWLLLGPFLFSSSLQSLFKTPSHIPALPLSSSVLMAVRLHQTKAEVRRKEFSRFAAALSGVSAAAGMVVLKGIPSVLSPELLYALAKMGHGDELVLADANFPASSICACGPKEIRADGLGIPQLLDAILKLLPLDTYVPSPAAVMDLVDSDKQRGLSVPVWDTYIQLLGHAGSQTPLEKVERFVFYERAKKAYAVVATGETALYGNLILKKGVIPAELLQ
;
A
#
# COMPACT_ATOMS: atom_id res chain seq x y z
N MET A 1 12.24 -60.04 19.05
CA MET A 1 11.04 -60.63 19.68
C MET A 1 10.73 -59.73 20.87
N GLY A 2 9.79 -58.78 20.83
CA GLY A 2 8.31 -58.94 20.77
C GLY A 2 7.77 -59.28 22.16
N PRO A 3 6.63 -58.74 22.68
CA PRO A 3 5.50 -58.08 21.99
C PRO A 3 5.05 -56.70 22.59
N GLU A 4 4.52 -55.77 21.77
CA GLU A 4 3.11 -55.25 21.67
C GLU A 4 2.60 -54.43 22.88
N ARG A 5 2.40 -53.10 22.79
CA ARG A 5 1.40 -52.25 22.07
C ARG A 5 -0.02 -52.23 22.67
N GLU A 6 -0.42 -51.07 23.21
CA GLU A 6 -1.76 -50.42 23.09
C GLU A 6 -1.57 -48.92 23.44
N LYS A 7 -1.64 -47.96 22.49
CA LYS A 7 -2.77 -47.30 21.80
C LYS A 7 -3.55 -46.28 22.67
N GLY A 8 -3.43 -45.00 22.29
CA GLY A 8 -4.25 -43.90 22.81
C GLY A 8 -3.88 -42.53 22.23
N GLY A 9 -3.74 -42.42 20.90
CA GLY A 9 -3.40 -41.17 20.21
C GLY A 9 -4.63 -40.55 19.53
N PHE A 10 -5.04 -39.40 20.03
CA PHE A 10 -6.06 -38.50 19.49
C PHE A 10 -5.58 -37.92 18.14
N GLN A 11 -6.28 -38.17 17.03
CA GLN A 11 -6.06 -37.47 15.76
C GLN A 11 -7.31 -36.69 15.36
N SER A 12 -7.19 -35.37 15.39
CA SER A 12 -8.13 -34.43 14.79
C SER A 12 -7.76 -34.19 13.33
N GLY A 13 -8.78 -34.17 12.47
CA GLY A 13 -8.65 -34.22 11.03
C GLY A 13 -8.05 -32.96 10.41
N ARG A 14 -7.07 -33.17 9.52
CA ARG A 14 -6.69 -32.27 8.41
C ARG A 14 -6.00 -33.10 7.33
N GLN A 15 -6.74 -33.84 6.51
CA GLN A 15 -6.27 -34.28 5.18
C GLN A 15 -7.47 -34.51 4.26
N ALA A 16 -7.71 -33.59 3.32
CA ALA A 16 -8.40 -33.82 2.03
C ALA A 16 -8.49 -32.49 1.24
N TRP A 17 -7.35 -31.96 0.78
CA TRP A 17 -7.33 -30.91 -0.25
C TRP A 17 -6.19 -31.18 -1.24
N LEU A 18 -6.24 -32.36 -1.85
CA LEU A 18 -5.52 -32.65 -3.09
C LEU A 18 -6.41 -33.63 -3.85
N LEU A 19 -7.02 -33.12 -4.92
CA LEU A 19 -7.63 -33.79 -6.08
C LEU A 19 -8.84 -32.96 -6.51
N LEU A 20 -8.62 -32.08 -7.49
CA LEU A 20 -9.51 -31.77 -8.61
C LEU A 20 -8.90 -30.59 -9.37
N GLY A 21 -8.16 -30.92 -10.43
CA GLY A 21 -7.60 -29.97 -11.39
C GLY A 21 -8.68 -29.28 -12.23
N PRO A 22 -8.29 -28.31 -13.08
CA PRO A 22 -9.19 -27.39 -13.74
C PRO A 22 -9.90 -28.06 -14.93
N PHE A 23 -11.22 -28.21 -14.85
CA PHE A 23 -12.01 -28.54 -16.03
C PHE A 23 -12.15 -27.30 -16.92
N LEU A 24 -11.55 -27.41 -18.09
CA LEU A 24 -11.71 -26.55 -19.26
C LEU A 24 -13.20 -26.29 -19.52
N PHE A 25 -13.66 -25.06 -19.28
CA PHE A 25 -14.97 -24.63 -19.75
C PHE A 25 -14.86 -24.26 -21.23
N SER A 26 -15.31 -25.16 -22.10
CA SER A 26 -15.53 -24.85 -23.51
C SER A 26 -16.67 -23.82 -23.65
N SER A 27 -16.54 -22.95 -24.65
CA SER A 27 -17.43 -21.84 -24.99
C SER A 27 -18.81 -22.25 -25.54
N SER A 28 -19.26 -23.48 -25.32
CA SER A 28 -20.53 -24.00 -25.87
C SER A 28 -21.69 -24.08 -24.87
N LEU A 29 -21.57 -23.54 -23.66
CA LEU A 29 -22.66 -23.49 -22.66
C LEU A 29 -23.17 -22.09 -22.31
N GLN A 30 -22.77 -21.05 -23.07
CA GLN A 30 -23.31 -19.69 -22.94
C GLN A 30 -24.59 -19.46 -23.77
N SER A 31 -25.02 -20.41 -24.61
CA SER A 31 -26.24 -20.28 -25.42
C SER A 31 -27.52 -20.73 -24.71
N LEU A 32 -27.44 -21.38 -23.55
CA LEU A 32 -28.61 -21.92 -22.84
C LEU A 32 -29.31 -20.92 -21.89
N PHE A 33 -28.85 -19.66 -21.83
CA PHE A 33 -29.44 -18.63 -20.95
C PHE A 33 -29.87 -17.35 -21.68
N LYS A 34 -30.09 -17.40 -22.99
CA LYS A 34 -30.68 -16.29 -23.76
C LYS A 34 -31.89 -16.75 -24.57
N THR A 35 -33.07 -16.72 -23.95
CA THR A 35 -34.36 -16.31 -24.56
C THR A 35 -35.46 -16.27 -23.49
N PRO A 36 -36.30 -15.23 -23.42
CA PRO A 36 -37.53 -15.25 -22.65
C PRO A 36 -38.66 -15.88 -23.47
N SER A 37 -39.72 -16.31 -22.76
CA SER A 37 -41.05 -16.73 -23.23
C SER A 37 -41.28 -18.24 -23.51
N HIS A 38 -42.26 -18.76 -22.74
CA HIS A 38 -43.00 -20.02 -22.86
C HIS A 38 -42.27 -21.36 -22.70
N ILE A 39 -42.27 -21.86 -21.45
CA ILE A 39 -42.14 -23.30 -21.15
C ILE A 39 -43.55 -23.83 -20.85
N PRO A 40 -44.04 -24.91 -21.50
CA PRO A 40 -45.29 -25.56 -21.12
C PRO A 40 -45.13 -26.24 -19.76
N ALA A 41 -46.09 -26.01 -18.85
CA ALA A 41 -46.08 -26.59 -17.52
C ALA A 41 -46.34 -28.10 -17.58
N LEU A 42 -45.28 -28.91 -17.57
CA LEU A 42 -45.37 -30.32 -17.24
C LEU A 42 -45.45 -30.49 -15.71
N PRO A 43 -46.31 -31.39 -15.19
CA PRO A 43 -46.43 -31.61 -13.75
C PRO A 43 -45.18 -32.32 -13.25
N LEU A 44 -44.19 -31.55 -12.80
CA LEU A 44 -43.04 -32.08 -12.11
C LEU A 44 -43.46 -32.54 -10.71
N SER A 45 -43.02 -33.74 -10.31
CA SER A 45 -43.19 -34.25 -8.95
C SER A 45 -42.63 -33.25 -7.92
N SER A 46 -43.28 -33.17 -6.74
CA SER A 46 -42.87 -32.30 -5.63
C SER A 46 -41.36 -32.41 -5.31
N SER A 47 -40.79 -33.61 -5.43
CA SER A 47 -39.37 -33.87 -5.21
C SER A 47 -38.46 -33.18 -6.24
N VAL A 48 -38.89 -33.09 -7.51
CA VAL A 48 -38.12 -32.42 -8.57
C VAL A 48 -38.19 -30.90 -8.41
N LEU A 49 -39.36 -30.36 -8.05
CA LEU A 49 -39.51 -28.93 -7.75
C LEU A 49 -38.62 -28.50 -6.58
N MET A 50 -38.54 -29.33 -5.53
CA MET A 50 -37.69 -29.06 -4.36
C MET A 50 -36.20 -29.11 -4.73
N ALA A 51 -35.78 -30.07 -5.56
CA ALA A 51 -34.40 -30.14 -6.06
C ALA A 51 -34.01 -28.93 -6.91
N VAL A 52 -34.89 -28.47 -7.80
CA VAL A 52 -34.69 -27.24 -8.59
C VAL A 52 -34.59 -26.01 -7.68
N ARG A 53 -35.47 -25.90 -6.66
CA ARG A 53 -35.40 -24.82 -5.66
C ARG A 53 -34.10 -24.84 -4.86
N LEU A 54 -33.66 -26.02 -4.41
CA LEU A 54 -32.39 -26.19 -3.69
C LEU A 54 -31.16 -25.87 -4.57
N HIS A 55 -31.22 -26.19 -5.85
CA HIS A 55 -30.15 -25.86 -6.79
C HIS A 55 -30.10 -24.35 -7.08
N GLN A 56 -31.27 -23.71 -7.25
CA GLN A 56 -31.39 -22.27 -7.45
C GLN A 56 -30.90 -21.49 -6.21
N THR A 57 -31.25 -21.93 -4.99
CA THR A 57 -30.77 -21.30 -3.76
C THR A 57 -29.26 -21.46 -3.57
N LYS A 58 -28.68 -22.64 -3.87
CA LYS A 58 -27.23 -22.82 -3.85
C LYS A 58 -26.51 -21.93 -4.87
N ALA A 59 -27.05 -21.78 -6.07
CA ALA A 59 -26.48 -20.91 -7.10
C ALA A 59 -26.57 -19.42 -6.72
N GLU A 60 -27.62 -19.01 -6.01
CA GLU A 60 -27.80 -17.64 -5.58
C GLU A 60 -26.93 -17.26 -4.37
N VAL A 61 -26.77 -18.17 -3.40
CA VAL A 61 -25.79 -18.01 -2.31
C VAL A 61 -24.39 -17.87 -2.87
N ARG A 62 -24.01 -18.75 -3.81
CA ARG A 62 -22.70 -18.70 -4.47
C ARG A 62 -22.48 -17.41 -5.26
N ARG A 63 -23.54 -16.86 -5.89
CA ARG A 63 -23.51 -15.53 -6.53
C ARG A 63 -23.35 -14.39 -5.53
N LYS A 64 -24.04 -14.43 -4.39
CA LYS A 64 -23.92 -13.41 -3.34
C LYS A 64 -22.56 -13.43 -2.66
N GLU A 65 -21.98 -14.62 -2.43
CA GLU A 65 -20.62 -14.76 -1.92
C GLU A 65 -19.58 -14.29 -2.94
N PHE A 66 -19.72 -14.65 -4.22
CA PHE A 66 -18.84 -14.17 -5.28
C PHE A 66 -18.95 -12.64 -5.46
N SER A 67 -20.16 -12.07 -5.36
CA SER A 67 -20.37 -10.62 -5.41
C SER A 67 -19.75 -9.91 -4.21
N ARG A 68 -19.78 -10.51 -3.01
CA ARG A 68 -19.09 -9.98 -1.83
C ARG A 68 -17.57 -10.07 -1.98
N PHE A 69 -17.07 -11.14 -2.56
CA PHE A 69 -15.64 -11.32 -2.83
C PHE A 69 -15.14 -10.35 -3.92
N ALA A 70 -15.93 -10.14 -4.97
CA ALA A 70 -15.66 -9.16 -6.01
C ALA A 70 -15.76 -7.71 -5.49
N ALA A 71 -16.68 -7.42 -4.57
CA ALA A 71 -16.75 -6.15 -3.87
C ALA A 71 -15.52 -5.90 -2.98
N ALA A 72 -15.01 -6.95 -2.32
CA ALA A 72 -13.77 -6.88 -1.55
C ALA A 72 -12.52 -6.69 -2.44
N LEU A 73 -12.51 -7.28 -3.65
CA LEU A 73 -11.45 -7.08 -4.63
C LEU A 73 -11.51 -5.73 -5.35
N SER A 74 -12.71 -5.17 -5.55
CA SER A 74 -12.89 -3.83 -6.15
C SER A 74 -12.63 -2.68 -5.18
N GLY A 75 -12.50 -2.95 -3.89
CA GLY A 75 -11.94 -2.00 -2.91
C GLY A 75 -10.43 -1.78 -3.03
N VAL A 76 -9.75 -2.58 -3.87
CA VAL A 76 -8.30 -2.47 -4.15
C VAL A 76 -8.09 -1.91 -5.55
N SER A 77 -8.57 -0.70 -5.79
CA SER A 77 -8.07 0.15 -6.86
C SER A 77 -8.44 1.58 -6.52
N ALA A 78 -7.78 2.14 -5.52
CA ALA A 78 -7.58 3.58 -5.51
C ALA A 78 -6.65 3.86 -6.69
N ALA A 79 -7.25 4.14 -7.86
CA ALA A 79 -6.51 4.71 -8.96
C ALA A 79 -5.72 5.89 -8.39
N ALA A 80 -4.40 5.81 -8.45
CA ALA A 80 -3.47 6.86 -8.09
C ALA A 80 -3.69 8.05 -9.03
N GLY A 81 -4.79 8.76 -8.82
CA GLY A 81 -5.20 9.91 -9.61
C GLY A 81 -4.46 11.13 -9.09
N MET A 82 -3.79 11.84 -9.97
CA MET A 82 -3.33 13.20 -9.71
C MET A 82 -4.52 14.09 -9.33
N VAL A 83 -4.31 15.05 -8.43
CA VAL A 83 -5.35 16.05 -8.09
C VAL A 83 -5.35 17.21 -9.08
N VAL A 84 -6.51 17.83 -9.27
CA VAL A 84 -6.65 19.08 -10.03
C VAL A 84 -7.36 20.11 -9.16
N LEU A 85 -6.58 20.87 -8.40
CA LEU A 85 -7.07 21.91 -7.48
C LEU A 85 -6.19 23.17 -7.62
N LYS A 86 -6.78 24.35 -7.46
CA LYS A 86 -6.04 25.62 -7.56
C LYS A 86 -5.00 25.71 -6.44
N GLY A 87 -3.74 26.02 -6.80
CA GLY A 87 -2.64 26.18 -5.84
C GLY A 87 -2.05 24.88 -5.29
N ILE A 88 -2.58 23.72 -5.67
CA ILE A 88 -2.10 22.42 -5.21
C ILE A 88 -1.34 21.72 -6.35
N PRO A 89 -0.09 21.26 -6.14
CA PRO A 89 0.64 20.52 -7.15
C PRO A 89 -0.11 19.26 -7.57
N SER A 90 -0.34 19.10 -8.87
CA SER A 90 -1.16 18.01 -9.40
C SER A 90 -0.54 16.62 -9.20
N VAL A 91 0.79 16.54 -9.01
CA VAL A 91 1.51 15.29 -8.76
C VAL A 91 1.16 14.65 -7.41
N LEU A 92 0.55 15.39 -6.49
CA LEU A 92 0.10 14.85 -5.21
C LEU A 92 -1.19 14.05 -5.42
N SER A 93 -1.24 12.81 -4.91
CA SER A 93 -2.48 12.03 -4.89
C SER A 93 -3.43 12.54 -3.79
N PRO A 94 -4.75 12.29 -3.89
CA PRO A 94 -5.69 12.57 -2.83
C PRO A 94 -5.28 12.00 -1.47
N GLU A 95 -4.73 10.78 -1.46
CA GLU A 95 -4.29 10.07 -0.26
C GLU A 95 -3.08 10.74 0.38
N LEU A 96 -2.10 11.18 -0.43
CA LEU A 96 -0.95 11.93 0.04
C LEU A 96 -1.37 13.28 0.60
N LEU A 97 -2.23 14.01 -0.11
CA LEU A 97 -2.76 15.29 0.36
C LEU A 97 -3.52 15.14 1.69
N TYR A 98 -4.32 14.08 1.82
CA TYR A 98 -5.01 13.75 3.06
C TYR A 98 -4.02 13.45 4.20
N ALA A 99 -2.94 12.71 3.94
CA ALA A 99 -1.90 12.45 4.94
C ALA A 99 -1.22 13.75 5.39
N LEU A 100 -0.78 14.60 4.47
CA LEU A 100 -0.16 15.90 4.77
C LEU A 100 -1.08 16.80 5.62
N ALA A 101 -2.37 16.80 5.31
CA ALA A 101 -3.38 17.58 6.05
C ALA A 101 -3.62 17.02 7.47
N LYS A 102 -3.57 15.69 7.65
CA LYS A 102 -3.80 15.04 8.95
C LYS A 102 -2.59 15.04 9.87
N MET A 103 -1.38 15.16 9.35
CA MET A 103 -0.15 15.26 10.15
C MET A 103 -0.20 16.49 11.06
N GLY A 104 0.21 16.33 12.32
CA GLY A 104 0.45 17.41 13.27
C GLY A 104 1.90 17.89 13.28
N HIS A 105 2.19 18.90 14.10
CA HIS A 105 3.58 19.30 14.34
C HIS A 105 4.37 18.14 14.97
N GLY A 106 5.56 17.88 14.44
CA GLY A 106 6.46 16.83 14.88
C GLY A 106 6.23 15.48 14.21
N ASP A 107 5.11 15.28 13.50
CA ASP A 107 4.89 14.09 12.67
C ASP A 107 5.92 14.03 11.54
N GLU A 108 6.30 12.81 11.18
CA GLU A 108 7.30 12.55 10.14
C GLU A 108 6.69 11.85 8.93
N LEU A 109 7.17 12.20 7.74
CA LEU A 109 6.83 11.59 6.47
C LEU A 109 8.09 10.99 5.85
N VAL A 110 8.05 9.71 5.48
CA VAL A 110 9.14 9.06 4.75
C VAL A 110 8.84 9.10 3.26
N LEU A 111 9.76 9.63 2.45
CA LEU A 111 9.82 9.43 1.02
C LEU A 111 10.81 8.30 0.75
N ALA A 112 10.28 7.14 0.35
CA ALA A 112 11.02 5.90 0.22
C ALA A 112 11.43 5.67 -1.23
N ASP A 113 12.70 5.35 -1.45
CA ASP A 113 13.21 4.92 -2.75
C ASP A 113 12.71 3.51 -3.10
N ALA A 114 12.90 3.08 -4.35
CA ALA A 114 12.38 1.82 -4.87
C ALA A 114 12.99 0.58 -4.19
N ASN A 115 14.13 0.71 -3.50
CA ASN A 115 14.79 -0.39 -2.78
C ASN A 115 14.42 -0.43 -1.29
N PHE A 116 13.75 0.60 -0.78
CA PHE A 116 13.34 0.67 0.61
C PHE A 116 12.26 -0.38 0.92
N PRO A 117 12.32 -1.06 2.08
CA PRO A 117 11.34 -2.08 2.45
C PRO A 117 10.02 -1.47 2.95
N ALA A 118 9.38 -0.61 2.13
CA ALA A 118 8.21 0.19 2.51
C ALA A 118 7.09 -0.69 3.09
N SER A 119 6.72 -1.77 2.41
CA SER A 119 5.63 -2.66 2.85
C SER A 119 5.89 -3.27 4.24
N SER A 120 7.10 -3.75 4.52
CA SER A 120 7.44 -4.32 5.84
C SER A 120 7.52 -3.26 6.94
N ILE A 121 7.99 -2.05 6.62
CA ILE A 121 8.01 -0.93 7.56
C ILE A 121 6.58 -0.48 7.88
N CYS A 122 5.71 -0.36 6.88
CA CYS A 122 4.30 0.00 7.04
C CYS A 122 3.49 -1.04 7.82
N ALA A 123 3.84 -2.31 7.72
CA ALA A 123 3.25 -3.36 8.56
C ALA A 123 3.49 -3.11 10.08
N CYS A 124 4.43 -2.24 10.44
CA CYS A 124 4.74 -1.89 11.83
C CYS A 124 3.99 -0.66 12.36
N GLY A 125 3.26 0.09 11.53
CA GLY A 125 2.57 1.30 11.99
C GLY A 125 2.22 2.34 10.92
N PRO A 126 3.19 2.88 10.15
CA PRO A 126 2.95 4.02 9.28
C PRO A 126 2.05 3.62 8.10
N LYS A 127 1.25 4.58 7.61
CA LYS A 127 0.43 4.38 6.42
C LYS A 127 1.30 4.20 5.17
N GLU A 128 1.05 3.16 4.39
CA GLU A 128 1.67 3.00 3.07
C GLU A 128 0.90 3.84 2.03
N ILE A 129 1.60 4.70 1.31
CA ILE A 129 1.07 5.49 0.19
C ILE A 129 1.93 5.17 -1.04
N ARG A 130 1.28 4.90 -2.18
CA ARG A 130 1.97 4.51 -3.41
C ARG A 130 2.11 5.69 -4.35
N ALA A 131 3.32 5.93 -4.83
CA ALA A 131 3.67 6.93 -5.84
C ALA A 131 4.73 6.35 -6.81
N ASP A 132 4.54 5.09 -7.22
CA ASP A 132 5.51 4.28 -7.97
C ASP A 132 6.04 4.92 -9.26
N GLY A 133 5.28 5.82 -9.88
CA GLY A 133 5.65 6.50 -11.12
C GLY A 133 6.42 7.81 -10.94
N LEU A 134 6.70 8.24 -9.71
CA LEU A 134 7.31 9.54 -9.41
C LEU A 134 8.67 9.35 -8.74
N GLY A 135 9.61 10.25 -9.03
CA GLY A 135 10.88 10.36 -8.31
C GLY A 135 10.75 11.22 -7.06
N ILE A 136 11.66 11.04 -6.10
CA ILE A 136 11.62 11.78 -4.83
C ILE A 136 11.83 13.29 -5.05
N PRO A 137 12.77 13.78 -5.90
CA PRO A 137 12.93 15.23 -6.12
C PRO A 137 11.65 15.94 -6.58
N GLN A 138 10.92 15.33 -7.52
CA GLN A 138 9.65 15.87 -8.04
C GLN A 138 8.60 15.94 -6.93
N LEU A 139 8.51 14.88 -6.12
CA LEU A 139 7.54 14.79 -5.04
C LEU A 139 7.90 15.71 -3.87
N LEU A 140 9.19 15.84 -3.55
CA LEU A 140 9.72 16.75 -2.53
C LEU A 140 9.39 18.20 -2.86
N ASP A 141 9.66 18.67 -4.08
CA ASP A 141 9.28 20.03 -4.53
C ASP A 141 7.77 20.29 -4.37
N ALA A 142 6.94 19.30 -4.69
CA ALA A 142 5.49 19.40 -4.54
C ALA A 142 5.05 19.43 -3.07
N ILE A 143 5.63 18.58 -2.22
CA ILE A 143 5.29 18.50 -0.79
C ILE A 143 5.71 19.79 -0.07
N LEU A 144 6.90 20.32 -0.34
CA LEU A 144 7.44 21.51 0.35
C LEU A 144 6.63 22.79 0.08
N LYS A 145 5.83 22.84 -0.99
CA LYS A 145 4.88 23.93 -1.24
C LYS A 145 3.73 23.97 -0.22
N LEU A 146 3.45 22.86 0.45
CA LEU A 146 2.32 22.70 1.38
C LEU A 146 2.75 22.35 2.80
N LEU A 147 3.86 21.63 2.96
CA LEU A 147 4.33 21.11 4.24
C LEU A 147 5.36 22.07 4.87
N PRO A 148 5.03 22.79 5.95
CA PRO A 148 6.03 23.53 6.71
C PRO A 148 7.01 22.56 7.36
N LEU A 149 8.30 22.90 7.36
CA LEU A 149 9.33 22.10 8.03
C LEU A 149 9.53 22.56 9.48
N ASP A 150 9.90 21.62 10.34
CA ASP A 150 10.09 21.86 11.77
C ASP A 150 11.36 22.71 12.04
N THR A 151 11.17 23.89 12.63
CA THR A 151 12.25 24.82 12.98
C THR A 151 12.74 24.66 14.41
N TYR A 152 12.13 23.79 15.22
CA TYR A 152 12.52 23.52 16.60
C TYR A 152 13.53 22.38 16.75
N VAL A 153 13.94 21.77 15.63
CA VAL A 153 14.92 20.69 15.58
C VAL A 153 16.18 21.13 14.81
N PRO A 154 17.36 20.56 15.11
CA PRO A 154 18.59 20.90 14.39
C PRO A 154 18.52 20.63 12.88
N SER A 155 17.80 19.59 12.47
CA SER A 155 17.52 19.29 11.07
C SER A 155 16.12 18.66 10.93
N PRO A 156 15.21 19.26 10.14
CA PRO A 156 13.90 18.70 9.87
C PRO A 156 13.91 17.63 8.77
N ALA A 157 15.07 17.38 8.15
CA ALA A 157 15.22 16.48 7.03
C ALA A 157 16.38 15.50 7.27
N ALA A 158 16.09 14.20 7.18
CA ALA A 158 17.07 13.16 7.45
C ALA A 158 17.17 12.15 6.30
N VAL A 159 18.39 11.74 5.97
CA VAL A 159 18.69 10.70 4.98
C VAL A 159 19.38 9.52 5.64
N MET A 160 19.33 8.36 5.00
CA MET A 160 20.06 7.18 5.44
C MET A 160 21.55 7.35 5.12
N ASP A 161 22.43 7.28 6.10
CA ASP A 161 23.87 7.36 5.91
C ASP A 161 24.41 6.13 5.17
N LEU A 162 25.55 6.30 4.50
CA LEU A 162 26.24 5.21 3.84
C LEU A 162 26.77 4.22 4.89
N VAL A 163 26.68 2.93 4.55
CA VAL A 163 27.40 1.89 5.30
C VAL A 163 28.91 2.03 5.09
N ASP A 164 29.72 1.50 6.00
CA ASP A 164 31.18 1.68 5.98
C ASP A 164 31.82 1.21 4.67
N SER A 165 31.33 0.10 4.09
CA SER A 165 31.86 -0.41 2.82
C SER A 165 31.54 0.49 1.62
N ASP A 166 30.45 1.27 1.68
CA ASP A 166 30.10 2.25 0.65
C ASP A 166 30.86 3.58 0.86
N LYS A 167 31.16 3.95 2.11
CA LYS A 167 32.07 5.05 2.43
C LYS A 167 33.49 4.76 1.95
N GLN A 168 34.00 3.57 2.23
CA GLN A 168 35.36 3.16 1.85
C GLN A 168 35.58 3.12 0.33
N ARG A 169 34.57 2.72 -0.44
CA ARG A 169 34.64 2.75 -1.91
C ARG A 169 34.42 4.14 -2.51
N GLY A 170 34.13 5.15 -1.68
CA GLY A 170 33.85 6.51 -2.15
C GLY A 170 32.57 6.65 -2.95
N LEU A 171 31.50 5.91 -2.58
CA LEU A 171 30.22 6.01 -3.27
C LEU A 171 29.67 7.44 -3.15
N SER A 172 29.42 8.10 -4.28
CA SER A 172 28.74 9.39 -4.32
C SER A 172 27.22 9.21 -4.28
N VAL A 173 26.52 10.13 -3.62
CA VAL A 173 25.04 10.16 -3.57
C VAL A 173 24.51 11.52 -4.07
N PRO A 174 24.51 11.77 -5.40
CA PRO A 174 24.17 13.08 -5.97
C PRO A 174 22.74 13.56 -5.69
N VAL A 175 21.83 12.62 -5.40
CA VAL A 175 20.43 12.95 -5.10
C VAL A 175 20.31 13.80 -3.81
N TRP A 176 21.27 13.68 -2.88
CA TRP A 176 21.30 14.50 -1.66
C TRP A 176 21.54 15.98 -1.96
N ASP A 177 22.37 16.30 -2.95
CA ASP A 177 22.59 17.70 -3.34
C ASP A 177 21.30 18.32 -3.89
N THR A 178 20.52 17.53 -4.63
CA THR A 178 19.20 17.94 -5.12
C THR A 178 18.23 18.18 -3.96
N TYR A 179 18.22 17.32 -2.95
CA TYR A 179 17.38 17.53 -1.76
C TYR A 179 17.77 18.79 -0.99
N ILE A 180 19.08 19.03 -0.79
CA ILE A 180 19.58 20.24 -0.13
C ILE A 180 19.13 21.49 -0.88
N GLN A 181 19.22 21.49 -2.21
CA GLN A 181 18.76 22.62 -3.04
C GLN A 181 17.25 22.87 -2.88
N LEU A 182 16.44 21.82 -2.95
CA LEU A 182 14.98 21.94 -2.80
C LEU A 182 14.57 22.41 -1.40
N LEU A 183 15.20 21.87 -0.35
CA LEU A 183 15.00 22.31 1.04
C LEU A 183 15.41 23.77 1.23
N GLY A 184 16.53 24.18 0.62
CA GLY A 184 17.00 25.57 0.62
C GLY A 184 16.00 26.54 -0.01
N HIS A 185 15.43 26.18 -1.17
CA HIS A 185 14.36 26.97 -1.81
C HIS A 185 13.09 27.06 -0.97
N ALA A 186 12.80 26.03 -0.14
CA ALA A 186 11.69 26.03 0.80
C ALA A 186 12.01 26.73 2.14
N GLY A 187 13.19 27.36 2.27
CA GLY A 187 13.57 28.14 3.45
C GLY A 187 14.29 27.35 4.55
N SER A 188 14.62 26.08 4.33
CA SER A 188 15.42 25.28 5.26
C SER A 188 16.89 25.29 4.85
N GLN A 189 17.73 25.96 5.64
CA GLN A 189 19.18 26.07 5.41
C GLN A 189 19.99 25.07 6.24
N THR A 190 19.32 24.17 6.95
CA THR A 190 19.96 23.16 7.79
C THR A 190 20.50 22.00 6.94
N PRO A 191 21.70 21.47 7.21
CA PRO A 191 22.19 20.27 6.56
C PRO A 191 21.26 19.07 6.80
N LEU A 192 21.25 18.13 5.84
CA LEU A 192 20.58 16.84 6.03
C LEU A 192 21.21 16.09 7.21
N GLU A 193 20.37 15.61 8.13
CA GLU A 193 20.79 14.66 9.15
C GLU A 193 21.13 13.32 8.49
N LYS A 194 22.32 12.79 8.74
CA LYS A 194 22.74 11.46 8.28
C LYS A 194 22.49 10.44 9.37
N VAL A 195 21.60 9.49 9.13
CA VAL A 195 21.15 8.52 10.12
C VAL A 195 21.61 7.11 9.73
N GLU A 196 22.22 6.39 10.66
CA GLU A 196 22.61 4.99 10.46
C GLU A 196 21.41 4.15 9.98
N ARG A 197 21.65 3.20 9.07
CA ARG A 197 20.63 2.42 8.38
C ARG A 197 19.55 1.80 9.28
N PHE A 198 19.93 1.12 10.35
CA PHE A 198 18.96 0.49 11.24
C PHE A 198 18.22 1.51 12.10
N VAL A 199 18.91 2.57 12.55
CA VAL A 199 18.26 3.70 13.23
C VAL A 199 17.25 4.39 12.32
N PHE A 200 17.55 4.52 11.03
CA PHE A 200 16.63 5.07 10.03
C PHE A 200 15.37 4.20 9.90
N TYR A 201 15.51 2.87 9.87
CA TYR A 201 14.36 1.97 9.86
C TYR A 201 13.51 2.09 11.15
N GLU A 202 14.14 2.18 12.32
CA GLU A 202 13.42 2.37 13.59
C GLU A 202 12.68 3.71 13.64
N ARG A 203 13.25 4.77 13.06
CA ARG A 203 12.58 6.07 12.91
C ARG A 203 11.42 5.99 11.91
N ALA A 204 11.63 5.35 10.76
CA ALA A 204 10.60 5.18 9.74
C ALA A 204 9.37 4.41 10.24
N LYS A 205 9.54 3.40 11.11
CA LYS A 205 8.43 2.68 11.77
C LYS A 205 7.55 3.57 12.66
N LYS A 206 8.06 4.72 13.09
CA LYS A 206 7.34 5.68 13.95
C LYS A 206 6.78 6.87 13.16
N ALA A 207 7.06 6.94 11.85
CA ALA A 207 6.54 7.99 10.99
C ALA A 207 5.01 7.91 10.90
N TYR A 208 4.39 9.00 10.45
CA TYR A 208 2.96 9.02 10.18
C TYR A 208 2.62 8.21 8.92
N ALA A 209 3.42 8.37 7.87
CA ALA A 209 3.26 7.68 6.59
C ALA A 209 4.61 7.46 5.89
N VAL A 210 4.63 6.45 5.02
CA VAL A 210 5.71 6.16 4.07
C VAL A 210 5.13 6.23 2.67
N VAL A 211 5.75 7.05 1.82
CA VAL A 211 5.42 7.15 0.40
C VAL A 211 6.42 6.33 -0.39
N ALA A 212 5.99 5.17 -0.90
CA ALA A 212 6.81 4.33 -1.78
C ALA A 212 6.84 4.93 -3.18
N THR A 213 8.02 5.36 -3.62
CA THR A 213 8.22 6.05 -4.90
C THR A 213 8.91 5.13 -5.93
N GLY A 214 9.03 5.62 -7.17
CA GLY A 214 9.84 5.00 -8.22
C GLY A 214 11.30 5.46 -8.23
N GLU A 215 11.77 6.14 -7.19
CA GLU A 215 13.15 6.67 -7.14
C GLU A 215 14.18 5.54 -7.16
N THR A 216 15.11 5.60 -8.10
CA THR A 216 16.11 4.55 -8.31
C THR A 216 17.50 4.93 -7.77
N ALA A 217 17.70 6.20 -7.39
CA ALA A 217 18.92 6.63 -6.74
C ALA A 217 19.15 5.87 -5.42
N LEU A 218 20.36 5.31 -5.26
CA LEU A 218 20.76 4.66 -4.02
C LEU A 218 20.81 5.67 -2.88
N TYR A 219 20.44 5.23 -1.67
CA TYR A 219 20.34 6.10 -0.50
C TYR A 219 19.40 7.32 -0.74
N GLY A 220 18.38 7.13 -1.58
CA GLY A 220 17.41 8.16 -1.94
C GLY A 220 16.39 8.47 -0.84
N ASN A 221 16.26 7.60 0.16
CA ASN A 221 15.30 7.76 1.26
C ASN A 221 15.46 9.09 2.00
N LEU A 222 14.34 9.76 2.24
CA LEU A 222 14.28 11.04 2.94
C LEU A 222 13.16 11.02 3.98
N ILE A 223 13.44 11.48 5.19
CA ILE A 223 12.44 11.74 6.23
C ILE A 223 12.27 13.25 6.34
N LEU A 224 11.02 13.72 6.37
CA LEU A 224 10.66 15.11 6.61
C LEU A 224 9.86 15.22 7.90
N LYS A 225 10.20 16.20 8.74
CA LYS A 225 9.48 16.51 9.98
C LYS A 225 8.61 17.75 9.81
N LYS A 226 7.31 17.61 10.09
CA LYS A 226 6.34 18.70 9.95
C LYS A 226 6.50 19.75 11.06
N GLY A 227 6.61 21.01 10.65
CA GLY A 227 6.68 22.16 11.52
C GLY A 227 5.32 22.78 11.85
N VAL A 228 5.37 24.07 12.15
CA VAL A 228 4.21 24.89 12.50
C VAL A 228 3.98 25.97 11.45
N ILE A 229 2.72 26.38 11.28
CA ILE A 229 2.38 27.61 10.54
C ILE A 229 1.94 28.64 11.59
N PRO A 230 2.66 29.77 11.74
CA PRO A 230 2.23 30.88 12.59
C PRO A 230 0.85 31.39 12.19
N ALA A 231 0.07 31.84 13.17
CA ALA A 231 -1.29 32.31 12.93
C ALA A 231 -1.31 33.51 11.96
N GLU A 232 -0.27 34.33 11.98
CA GLU A 232 -0.12 35.50 11.10
C GLU A 232 0.02 35.15 9.61
N LEU A 233 0.38 33.90 9.28
CA LEU A 233 0.51 33.42 7.89
C LEU A 233 -0.74 32.70 7.40
N LEU A 234 -1.74 32.51 8.26
CA LEU A 234 -3.04 31.95 7.86
C LEU A 234 -3.84 33.05 7.16
N GLN A 235 -4.14 32.85 5.87
CA GLN A 235 -5.00 33.72 5.06
C GLN A 235 -6.48 33.48 5.34
#